data_AF-A0A645GR33-F1
#
_entry.id   AF-A0A645GR33-F1
#
_cell.length_a   1.000
_cell.length_b   1.000
_cell.length_c   1.000
_cell.angle_alpha   90.00
_cell.angle_beta   90.00
_cell.angle_gamma   90.00
#
_symmetry.space_group_name_H-M   'P 1'
#
loop_
_entity.id
_entity.type
_entity.pdbx_description
1 polymer ?
#
loop_
_entity_poly.entity_id
_entity_poly.type
_entity_poly.pdbx_seq_one_letter_code
_entity_poly.pdbx_strand_id
1 'polypeptide(L)'
;MPDAVVFLDMPPAYSRRLIRERALSTGTAVDIHERDDDYLARCYASYCEIADRYQWQTVPCVAGDRLKSIEEIHEAVYQIAAAVIG
;
A
#
# COMPACT_ATOMS: atom_id res chain seq x y z
N MET A 1 0.63 -20.63 -8.48
CA MET A 1 -0.52 -19.72 -8.38
C MET A 1 -0.69 -19.42 -6.90
N PRO A 2 -0.76 -18.16 -6.45
CA PRO A 2 -0.99 -17.85 -5.04
C PRO A 2 -2.43 -18.20 -4.65
N ASP A 3 -2.64 -18.63 -3.41
CA ASP A 3 -3.98 -18.90 -2.86
C ASP A 3 -4.77 -17.61 -2.58
N ALA A 4 -4.05 -16.51 -2.30
CA ALA A 4 -4.60 -15.16 -2.26
C ALA A 4 -3.53 -14.10 -2.54
N VAL A 5 -3.96 -12.94 -3.03
CA VAL A 5 -3.13 -11.73 -3.15
C VAL A 5 -3.79 -10.61 -2.37
N VAL A 6 -3.03 -10.00 -1.46
CA VAL A 6 -3.48 -8.86 -0.64
C VAL A 6 -2.82 -7.59 -1.16
N PHE A 7 -3.62 -6.63 -1.62
CA PHE A 7 -3.16 -5.33 -2.06
C PHE A 7 -3.38 -4.29 -0.96
N LEU A 8 -2.28 -3.69 -0.49
CA LEU A 8 -2.34 -2.56 0.43
C LEU A 8 -2.58 -1.28 -0.38
N ASP A 9 -3.83 -0.84 -0.39
CA ASP A 9 -4.26 0.35 -1.12
C ASP A 9 -3.83 1.61 -0.37
N MET A 10 -2.60 2.06 -0.70
CA MET A 10 -1.94 3.23 -0.14
C MET A 10 -1.89 4.35 -1.20
N PRO A 11 -2.71 5.40 -1.07
CA PRO A 11 -2.71 6.49 -2.04
C PRO A 11 -1.35 7.19 -2.13
N PRO A 12 -0.91 7.64 -3.33
CA PRO A 12 0.41 8.24 -3.52
C PRO A 12 0.73 9.42 -2.60
N ALA A 13 -0.26 10.21 -2.21
CA ALA A 13 -0.06 11.33 -1.30
C ALA A 13 0.45 10.89 0.09
N TYR A 14 -0.04 9.75 0.61
CA TYR A 14 0.35 9.21 1.90
C TYR A 14 1.67 8.45 1.82
N SER A 15 1.87 7.63 0.79
CA SER A 15 3.13 6.89 0.62
C SER A 15 4.33 7.85 0.49
N ARG A 16 4.18 8.95 -0.26
CA ARG A 16 5.21 10.00 -0.37
C ARG A 16 5.55 10.63 0.97
N ARG A 17 4.54 10.91 1.80
CA ARG A 17 4.76 11.45 3.15
C ARG A 17 5.62 10.49 3.98
N LEU A 18 5.26 9.21 3.99
CA LEU A 18 5.99 8.17 4.73
C LEU A 18 7.42 7.98 4.21
N ILE A 19 7.63 8.00 2.90
CA ILE A 19 8.97 7.89 2.30
C ILE A 19 9.86 9.06 2.72
N ARG A 20 9.32 10.30 2.73
CA ARG A 20 10.05 11.50 3.17
C ARG A 20 10.39 11.43 4.65
N GLU A 21 9.44 11.04 5.49
CA GLU A 21 9.65 10.86 6.93
C GLU A 21 10.72 9.79 7.23
N ARG A 22 10.71 8.67 6.48
CA ARG A 22 11.75 7.64 6.54
C ARG A 22 13.12 8.24 6.18
N ALA A 23 13.24 8.90 5.04
CA ALA A 23 14.51 9.47 4.57
C ALA A 23 15.10 10.47 5.58
N LEU A 24 14.26 11.29 6.20
CA LEU A 24 14.67 12.23 7.25
C LEU A 24 15.14 11.52 8.53
N SER A 25 14.44 10.46 8.94
CA SER A 25 14.75 9.73 10.19
C SER A 25 15.96 8.81 10.07
N THR A 26 16.20 8.20 8.91
CA THR A 26 17.29 7.24 8.70
C THR A 26 18.51 7.83 7.99
N GLY A 27 18.41 9.06 7.47
CA GLY A 27 19.46 9.68 6.64
C GLY A 27 19.68 8.99 5.31
N THR A 28 18.76 8.09 4.90
CA THR A 28 18.84 7.34 3.65
C THR A 28 18.32 8.19 2.50
N ALA A 29 19.07 8.27 1.41
CA ALA A 29 18.60 8.92 0.19
C ALA A 29 17.33 8.23 -0.35
N VAL A 30 16.34 9.03 -0.74
CA VAL A 30 15.12 8.54 -1.39
C VAL A 30 15.49 7.88 -2.71
N ASP A 31 14.91 6.71 -2.99
CA ASP A 31 15.14 6.00 -4.26
C ASP A 31 14.73 6.87 -5.46
N ILE A 32 15.43 6.74 -6.59
CA ILE A 32 15.15 7.54 -7.79
C ILE A 32 13.70 7.36 -8.29
N HIS A 33 13.11 6.17 -8.13
CA HIS A 33 11.72 5.89 -8.51
C HIS A 33 10.74 6.48 -7.50
N GLU A 34 11.14 6.58 -6.23
CA GLU A 34 10.34 7.19 -5.16
C GLU A 34 10.35 8.73 -5.22
N ARG A 35 11.21 9.33 -6.06
CA ARG A 35 11.27 10.79 -6.30
C ARG A 35 10.35 11.26 -7.42
N ASP A 36 9.89 10.37 -8.29
CA ASP A 36 9.03 10.69 -9.42
C ASP A 36 7.56 10.50 -9.02
N ASP A 37 6.88 11.61 -8.78
CA ASP A 37 5.48 11.64 -8.37
C ASP A 37 4.55 11.03 -9.43
N ASP A 38 4.84 11.26 -10.71
CA ASP A 38 4.03 10.75 -11.81
C ASP A 38 4.25 9.25 -11.97
N TYR A 39 5.47 8.77 -11.74
CA TYR A 39 5.76 7.34 -11.69
C TYR A 39 4.97 6.64 -10.57
N LEU A 40 4.99 7.18 -9.34
CA LEU A 40 4.23 6.62 -8.22
C LEU A 40 2.72 6.61 -8.50
N ALA A 41 2.19 7.68 -9.11
CA ALA A 41 0.79 7.75 -9.51
C ALA A 41 0.42 6.73 -10.58
N ARG A 42 1.27 6.54 -11.61
CA ARG A 42 1.07 5.53 -12.66
C ARG A 42 1.13 4.11 -12.11
N CYS A 43 2.09 3.82 -11.22
CA CYS A 43 2.18 2.53 -10.55
C CYS A 43 0.93 2.25 -9.74
N TYR A 44 0.50 3.20 -8.90
CA TYR A 44 -0.71 3.07 -8.11
C TYR A 44 -1.94 2.79 -8.98
N ALA A 45 -2.17 3.58 -10.02
CA ALA A 45 -3.29 3.37 -10.93
C ALA A 45 -3.25 1.97 -11.60
N SER A 46 -2.06 1.52 -12.02
CA SER A 46 -1.88 0.19 -12.61
C SER A 46 -2.19 -0.92 -11.61
N TYR A 47 -1.76 -0.79 -10.34
CA TYR A 47 -2.06 -1.77 -9.31
C TYR A 47 -3.55 -1.78 -8.92
N CYS A 48 -4.21 -0.62 -8.89
CA CYS A 48 -5.67 -0.57 -8.70
C CYS A 48 -6.40 -1.31 -9.83
N GLU A 49 -6.00 -1.11 -11.08
CA GLU A 49 -6.60 -1.80 -12.23
C GLU A 49 -6.35 -3.33 -12.18
N ILE A 50 -5.15 -3.75 -11.81
CA ILE A 50 -4.80 -5.18 -11.67
C ILE A 50 -5.57 -5.79 -10.50
N ALA A 51 -5.65 -5.11 -9.36
CA ALA A 51 -6.39 -5.59 -8.20
C ALA A 51 -7.87 -5.78 -8.51
N ASP A 52 -8.48 -4.85 -9.24
CA ASP A 52 -9.85 -5.00 -9.73
C ASP A 52 -9.97 -6.14 -10.75
N ARG A 53 -9.12 -6.18 -11.78
CA ARG A 53 -9.17 -7.23 -12.83
C ARG A 53 -9.04 -8.65 -12.27
N TYR A 54 -8.15 -8.85 -11.31
CA TYR A 54 -7.88 -10.16 -10.73
C TYR A 54 -8.58 -10.40 -9.39
N GLN A 55 -9.47 -9.49 -8.98
CA GLN A 55 -10.26 -9.57 -7.75
C GLN A 55 -9.38 -9.83 -6.52
N TRP A 56 -8.25 -9.12 -6.43
CA TRP A 56 -7.37 -9.18 -5.29
C TRP A 56 -8.04 -8.62 -4.04
N GLN A 57 -7.66 -9.14 -2.88
CA GLN A 57 -8.15 -8.67 -1.60
C GLN A 57 -7.53 -7.31 -1.29
N THR A 58 -8.31 -6.24 -1.37
CA THR A 58 -7.81 -4.87 -1.23
C THR A 58 -8.03 -4.34 0.18
N VAL A 59 -6.97 -3.89 0.84
CA VAL A 59 -7.00 -3.28 2.17
C VAL A 59 -6.74 -1.78 2.03
N PRO A 60 -7.76 -0.92 2.16
CA PRO A 60 -7.55 0.52 2.15
C PRO A 60 -6.75 0.95 3.36
N CYS A 61 -5.58 1.55 3.15
CA CYS A 61 -4.71 2.04 4.21
C CYS A 61 -5.15 3.40 4.76
N VAL A 62 -6.08 4.08 4.08
CA VAL A 62 -6.61 5.39 4.47
C VAL A 62 -8.11 5.29 4.73
N ALA A 63 -8.57 5.94 5.79
CA ALA A 63 -9.99 6.09 6.12
C ALA A 63 -10.34 7.59 6.14
N GLY A 64 -11.01 8.06 5.09
CA GLY A 64 -11.24 9.49 4.89
C GLY A 64 -9.92 10.23 4.62
N ASP A 65 -9.53 11.13 5.53
CA ASP A 65 -8.27 11.87 5.49
C ASP A 65 -7.21 11.31 6.46
N ARG A 66 -7.53 10.22 7.18
CA ARG A 66 -6.66 9.61 8.19
C ARG A 66 -5.96 8.37 7.66
N LEU A 67 -4.62 8.34 7.79
CA LEU A 67 -3.84 7.11 7.63
C LEU A 67 -4.16 6.15 8.78
N LYS A 68 -4.55 4.91 8.46
CA LYS A 68 -4.79 3.87 9.45
C LYS A 68 -3.49 3.52 10.18
N SER A 69 -3.61 3.10 11.43
CA SER A 69 -2.46 2.58 12.17
C SER A 69 -1.97 1.26 11.57
N ILE A 70 -0.75 0.88 11.92
CA ILE A 70 -0.18 -0.40 11.49
C ILE A 70 -1.04 -1.55 12.00
N GLU A 71 -1.57 -1.44 13.22
CA GLU A 71 -2.44 -2.44 13.85
C GLU A 71 -3.79 -2.57 13.12
N GLU A 72 -4.41 -1.45 12.72
CA GLU A 72 -5.65 -1.45 11.93
C GLU A 72 -5.44 -2.14 10.56
N ILE A 73 -4.32 -1.86 9.89
CA ILE A 73 -3.98 -2.49 8.61
C ILE A 73 -3.63 -3.97 8.83
N HIS A 74 -2.85 -4.28 9.87
CA HIS A 74 -2.43 -5.62 10.22
C HIS A 74 -3.63 -6.53 10.48
N GLU A 75 -4.60 -6.08 11.27
CA GLU A 75 -5.81 -6.86 11.57
C GLU A 75 -6.57 -7.20 10.27
N ALA A 76 -6.73 -6.22 9.36
CA ALA A 76 -7.39 -6.46 8.08
C ALA A 76 -6.65 -7.50 7.22
N VAL A 77 -5.31 -7.41 7.14
CA VAL A 77 -4.48 -8.40 6.42
C VAL A 77 -4.56 -9.77 7.09
N TYR A 78 -4.51 -9.82 8.43
CA TYR A 78 -4.56 -11.04 9.20
C TYR A 78 -5.88 -11.79 8.98
N GLN A 79 -7.02 -11.10 9.00
CA GLN A 79 -8.33 -11.70 8.72
C GLN A 79 -8.39 -12.33 7.33
N ILE A 80 -7.84 -11.65 6.31
CA ILE A 80 -7.76 -12.19 4.95
C ILE A 80 -6.86 -13.44 4.92
N ALA A 81 -5.67 -13.36 5.50
CA ALA A 81 -4.73 -14.48 5.50
C ALA A 81 -5.26 -15.70 6.28
N ALA A 82 -5.90 -15.47 7.43
CA ALA A 82 -6.51 -16.53 8.24
C ALA A 82 -7.62 -17.26 7.49
N ALA A 83 -8.42 -16.57 6.67
CA ALA A 83 -9.46 -17.18 5.84
C ALA A 83 -8.92 -18.06 4.71
N VAL A 84 -7.65 -17.91 4.35
CA VAL A 84 -6.97 -18.70 3.30
C VAL A 84 -6.23 -19.91 3.90
N ILE A 85 -5.74 -19.78 5.14
CA ILE A 85 -4.91 -20.77 5.82
C ILE A 85 -5.75 -21.74 6.69
N GLY A 86 -6.98 -21.36 7.04
CA GLY A 86 -7.94 -22.20 7.78
C GLY A 86 -8.70 -23.18 6.88
#